data_AF-A0AAD4XE79-F1
#
_entry.id   AF-A0AAD4XE79-F1
#
_cell.length_a   1.000
_cell.length_b   1.000
_cell.length_c   1.000
_cell.angle_alpha   90.00
_cell.angle_beta   90.00
_cell.angle_gamma   90.00
#
_symmetry.space_group_name_H-M   'P 1'
#
loop_
_entity.id
_entity.type
_entity.pdbx_description
1 polymer ?
#
loop_
_entity_poly.entity_id
_entity_poly.type
_entity_poly.pdbx_seq_one_letter_code
_entity_poly.pdbx_strand_id
1 'polypeptide(L)'
;MSGSNPYDFVEPYFTTSYFNNAYSHAIHPIPNYNRPEVYEGNDIIDVPDVRRPPGRPPANRHLSHYEKPPRRAMRFGNCCEIGHHNKQTCTKPTCYKKPPKQPKGS
;
A
#
# COMPACT_ATOMS: atom_id res chain seq x y z
N MET A 1 26.99 -32.16 -65.18
CA MET A 1 25.68 -32.58 -64.66
C MET A 1 25.12 -31.41 -63.88
N SER A 2 24.19 -30.65 -64.47
CA SER A 2 23.54 -29.55 -63.75
C SER A 2 22.66 -30.16 -62.66
N GLY A 3 22.89 -29.78 -61.40
CA GLY A 3 22.12 -30.28 -60.26
C GLY A 3 20.65 -29.87 -60.39
N SER A 4 19.75 -30.80 -60.10
CA SER A 4 18.31 -30.52 -60.06
C SER A 4 18.01 -29.46 -59.02
N ASN A 5 17.06 -28.58 -59.33
CA ASN A 5 16.65 -27.55 -58.39
C ASN A 5 15.81 -28.20 -57.28
N PRO A 6 16.16 -28.06 -55.98
CA PRO A 6 15.41 -28.66 -54.89
C PRO A 6 13.93 -28.24 -54.85
N TYR A 7 13.58 -27.09 -55.44
CA TYR A 7 12.19 -26.63 -55.53
C TYR A 7 11.32 -27.46 -56.46
N ASP A 8 11.90 -28.24 -57.39
CA ASP A 8 11.15 -29.11 -58.31
C ASP A 8 10.50 -30.31 -57.60
N PHE A 9 10.95 -30.61 -56.37
CA PHE A 9 10.43 -31.71 -55.54
C PHE A 9 9.43 -31.23 -54.48
N VAL A 10 9.15 -29.93 -54.40
CA VAL A 10 8.20 -29.36 -53.44
C VAL A 10 6.81 -29.41 -54.06
N GLU A 11 5.85 -30.03 -53.36
CA GLU A 11 4.47 -30.01 -53.82
C GLU A 11 3.94 -28.57 -53.90
N PRO A 12 3.17 -28.21 -54.94
CA PRO A 12 2.61 -26.86 -55.10
C PRO A 12 1.85 -26.37 -53.86
N TYR A 13 1.24 -27.27 -53.09
CA TYR A 13 0.53 -26.97 -51.85
C TYR A 13 1.39 -26.22 -50.81
N PHE A 14 2.68 -26.53 -50.71
CA PHE A 14 3.60 -25.91 -49.75
C PHE A 14 4.25 -24.61 -50.26
N THR A 15 3.80 -24.10 -51.41
CA THR A 15 4.35 -22.86 -51.98
C THR A 15 3.62 -21.62 -51.46
N THR A 16 4.37 -20.53 -51.33
CA THR A 16 3.81 -19.23 -50.91
C THR A 16 2.75 -18.71 -51.89
N SER A 17 2.89 -19.01 -53.18
CA SER A 17 1.89 -18.64 -54.20
C SER A 17 0.56 -19.35 -53.96
N TYR A 18 0.58 -20.64 -53.62
CA TYR A 18 -0.63 -21.40 -53.29
C TYR A 18 -1.29 -20.88 -52.01
N PHE A 19 -0.52 -20.63 -50.95
CA PHE A 19 -1.03 -20.01 -49.72
C PHE A 19 -1.70 -18.66 -49.99
N ASN A 20 -1.02 -17.76 -50.70
CA ASN A 20 -1.56 -16.44 -51.02
C ASN A 20 -2.81 -16.52 -51.90
N ASN A 21 -2.88 -17.47 -52.83
CA ASN A 21 -4.06 -17.69 -53.68
C ASN A 21 -5.24 -18.22 -52.86
N ALA A 22 -5.01 -19.21 -51.99
CA ALA A 22 -6.03 -19.80 -51.13
C ALA A 22 -6.70 -18.76 -50.20
N TYR A 23 -5.93 -17.77 -49.74
CA TYR A 23 -6.40 -16.65 -48.91
C TYR A 23 -6.52 -15.32 -49.70
N SER A 24 -6.50 -15.37 -51.04
CA SER A 24 -6.62 -14.16 -51.87
C SER A 24 -8.03 -13.58 -51.85
N HIS A 25 -9.03 -14.44 -51.63
CA HIS A 25 -10.39 -13.99 -51.37
C HIS A 25 -10.44 -13.26 -50.05
N ALA A 26 -11.17 -12.14 -50.03
CA ALA A 26 -11.33 -11.34 -48.83
C ALA A 26 -11.83 -12.23 -47.68
N ILE A 27 -10.99 -12.41 -46.67
CA ILE A 27 -11.47 -12.78 -45.34
C ILE A 27 -12.49 -11.71 -45.01
N HIS A 28 -13.76 -12.08 -44.98
CA HIS A 28 -14.84 -11.14 -44.73
C HIS A 28 -14.43 -10.29 -43.52
N PRO A 29 -14.37 -8.95 -43.65
CA PRO A 29 -13.95 -8.12 -42.54
C PRO A 29 -14.84 -8.49 -41.36
N ILE A 30 -14.23 -8.89 -40.24
CA ILE A 30 -14.98 -9.26 -39.06
C ILE A 30 -15.77 -8.02 -38.67
N PRO A 31 -17.11 -8.06 -38.75
CA PRO A 31 -17.90 -6.88 -38.56
C PRO A 31 -17.77 -6.45 -37.10
N ASN A 32 -17.37 -5.20 -36.91
CA ASN A 32 -17.00 -4.68 -35.61
C ASN A 32 -18.24 -4.17 -34.85
N TYR A 33 -19.29 -5.00 -34.77
CA TYR A 33 -20.58 -4.61 -34.20
C TYR A 33 -20.50 -4.30 -32.70
N ASN A 34 -19.53 -4.87 -31.99
CA ASN A 34 -19.33 -4.70 -30.56
C ASN A 34 -18.21 -3.69 -30.24
N ARG A 35 -17.74 -2.91 -31.23
CA ARG A 35 -16.69 -1.91 -30.95
C ARG A 35 -17.28 -0.83 -30.03
N PRO A 36 -16.73 -0.60 -28.84
CA PRO A 36 -17.10 0.58 -28.06
C PRO A 36 -16.75 1.85 -28.86
N GLU A 37 -17.52 2.91 -28.61
CA GLU A 37 -17.24 4.22 -29.18
C GLU A 37 -15.78 4.62 -28.89
N VAL A 38 -15.13 5.23 -29.88
CA VAL A 38 -13.75 5.71 -29.71
C VAL A 38 -13.78 6.81 -28.66
N TYR A 39 -13.08 6.59 -27.56
CA TYR A 39 -12.96 7.56 -26.49
C TYR A 39 -12.04 8.71 -26.93
N GLU A 40 -12.61 9.88 -27.16
CA GLU A 40 -11.91 11.09 -27.65
C GLU A 40 -11.19 11.88 -26.53
N GLY A 41 -11.08 11.33 -25.32
CA GLY A 41 -10.04 11.75 -24.37
C GLY A 41 -10.23 13.07 -23.63
N ASN A 42 -11.44 13.61 -23.51
CA ASN A 42 -11.66 14.92 -22.86
C ASN A 42 -12.13 14.86 -21.40
N ASP A 43 -12.35 13.67 -20.82
CA ASP A 43 -12.83 13.56 -19.44
C ASP A 43 -11.68 13.72 -18.45
N ILE A 44 -11.86 14.63 -17.49
CA ILE A 44 -10.99 14.78 -16.34
C ILE A 44 -11.42 13.72 -15.32
N ILE A 45 -10.63 12.65 -15.20
CA ILE A 45 -10.84 11.60 -14.20
C ILE A 45 -10.26 12.09 -12.87
N ASP A 46 -11.13 12.47 -11.93
CA ASP A 46 -10.71 12.78 -10.57
C ASP A 46 -10.19 11.51 -9.88
N VAL A 47 -8.92 11.55 -9.46
CA VAL A 47 -8.32 10.48 -8.67
C VAL A 47 -8.99 10.47 -7.29
N PRO A 48 -9.46 9.31 -6.78
CA PRO A 48 -10.00 9.25 -5.43
C PRO A 48 -8.94 9.70 -4.42
N ASP A 49 -9.36 10.42 -3.36
CA ASP A 49 -8.48 10.81 -2.25
C ASP A 49 -8.10 9.56 -1.43
N VAL A 50 -7.12 8.80 -1.94
CA VAL A 50 -6.61 7.61 -1.26
C VAL A 50 -5.61 8.05 -0.21
N ARG A 51 -6.08 8.22 1.02
CA ARG A 51 -5.19 8.37 2.17
C ARG A 51 -4.49 7.04 2.45
N ARG A 52 -3.16 7.07 2.55
CA ARG A 52 -2.41 5.91 3.04
C ARG A 52 -2.89 5.56 4.45
N PRO A 53 -3.21 4.30 4.74
CA PRO A 53 -3.53 3.91 6.10
C PRO A 53 -2.33 4.23 7.00
N PRO A 54 -2.55 4.61 8.27
CA PRO A 54 -1.47 4.81 9.21
C PRO A 54 -0.57 3.56 9.22
N GLY A 55 0.74 3.79 9.09
CA GLY A 55 1.71 2.71 9.07
C GLY A 55 1.70 1.91 10.38
N ARG A 56 2.43 0.80 10.40
CA ARG A 56 2.62 0.01 11.63
C ARG A 56 3.12 0.94 12.75
N PRO A 57 2.42 1.03 13.89
CA PRO A 57 2.93 1.75 15.05
C PRO A 57 4.33 1.22 15.40
N PRO A 58 5.28 2.09 15.78
CA PRO A 58 6.61 1.63 16.16
C PRO A 58 6.48 0.55 17.24
N ALA A 59 7.07 -0.62 17.00
CA ALA A 59 7.05 -1.68 17.98
C ALA A 59 7.79 -1.19 19.23
N ASN A 60 7.13 -1.26 20.39
CA ASN A 60 7.83 -1.08 21.66
C ASN A 60 8.90 -2.19 21.73
N ARG A 61 10.18 -1.80 21.72
CA ARG A 61 11.28 -2.76 21.82
C ARG A 61 11.22 -3.47 23.18
N HIS A 62 11.17 -4.80 23.15
CA HIS A 62 11.44 -5.59 24.34
C HIS A 62 12.92 -5.43 24.70
N LEU A 63 13.20 -4.96 25.91
CA LEU A 63 14.56 -4.77 26.41
C LEU A 63 15.17 -6.14 26.77
N SER A 64 16.47 -6.30 26.56
CA SER A 64 17.19 -7.50 27.02
C SER A 64 17.37 -7.49 28.55
N HIS A 65 17.71 -8.64 29.14
CA HIS A 65 17.87 -8.78 30.60
C HIS A 65 18.91 -7.80 31.21
N TYR A 66 19.93 -7.40 30.43
CA TYR A 66 20.99 -6.51 30.88
C TYR A 66 20.76 -5.04 30.49
N GLU A 67 19.71 -4.75 29.72
CA GLU A 67 19.41 -3.41 29.25
C GLU A 67 18.50 -2.68 30.26
N LYS A 68 18.99 -1.58 30.81
CA LYS A 68 18.21 -0.76 31.75
C LYS A 68 17.14 0.01 30.97
N PRO A 69 15.86 -0.04 31.37
CA PRO A 69 14.84 0.77 30.73
C PRO A 69 15.19 2.24 30.84
N PRO A 70 14.93 3.05 29.80
CA PRO A 70 15.08 4.49 29.90
C PRO A 70 14.25 4.96 31.09
N ARG A 71 14.89 5.72 31.99
CA ARG A 71 14.21 6.26 33.17
C ARG A 71 13.09 7.19 32.70
N ARG A 72 11.85 6.72 32.78
CA ARG A 72 10.69 7.56 32.52
C ARG A 72 10.63 8.60 33.63
N ALA A 73 10.65 9.86 33.26
CA ALA A 73 10.46 10.93 34.23
C ALA A 73 9.03 10.82 34.78
N MET A 74 8.91 10.50 36.07
CA MET A 74 7.64 10.21 36.71
C MET A 74 6.96 11.53 37.07
N ARG A 75 5.67 11.68 36.74
CA ARG A 75 4.84 12.75 37.33
C ARG A 75 4.54 12.36 38.77
N PHE A 76 5.04 13.12 39.72
CA PHE A 76 4.83 12.84 41.13
C PHE A 76 3.45 13.32 41.56
N GLY A 77 2.71 12.45 42.25
CA GLY A 77 1.33 12.71 42.62
C GLY A 77 1.13 14.05 43.33
N ASN A 78 2.01 14.48 44.24
CA ASN A 78 1.75 15.71 44.98
C ASN A 78 1.97 16.96 44.11
N CYS A 79 3.14 17.14 43.51
CA CYS A 79 3.47 18.36 42.77
C CYS A 79 3.07 18.33 41.29
N CYS A 80 2.68 17.16 40.76
CA CYS A 80 2.46 16.89 39.34
C CYS A 80 3.64 17.22 38.42
N GLU A 81 4.79 17.56 38.98
CA GLU A 81 5.98 17.88 38.21
C GLU A 81 6.73 16.61 37.80
N ILE A 82 7.42 16.75 36.68
CA ILE A 82 8.28 15.74 36.10
C ILE A 82 9.67 15.93 36.71
N GLY A 83 10.18 14.95 37.46
CA GLY A 83 11.48 15.07 38.11
C GLY A 83 12.04 13.77 38.68
N HIS A 84 13.06 13.90 39.53
CA HIS A 84 13.78 12.77 40.16
C HIS A 84 13.81 12.86 41.69
N HIS A 85 12.82 13.51 42.31
CA HIS A 85 12.75 13.63 43.77
C HIS A 85 11.79 12.59 44.37
N ASN A 86 12.01 12.18 45.62
CA ASN A 86 11.15 11.21 46.29
C ASN A 86 9.79 11.86 46.63
N LYS A 87 8.68 11.13 46.40
CA LYS A 87 7.32 11.58 46.76
C LYS A 87 7.21 11.96 48.23
N GLN A 88 7.85 11.20 49.12
CA GLN A 88 7.81 11.43 50.56
C GLN A 88 8.59 12.68 50.99
N THR A 89 9.59 13.09 50.21
CA THR A 89 10.41 14.28 50.50
C THR A 89 10.05 15.47 49.60
N CYS A 90 8.96 15.38 48.85
CA CYS A 90 8.51 16.45 47.96
C CYS A 90 7.98 17.63 48.80
N THR A 91 8.69 18.75 48.77
CA THR A 91 8.33 20.00 49.47
C THR A 91 7.37 20.90 48.68
N LYS A 92 7.06 20.54 47.44
CA LYS A 92 6.21 21.35 46.56
C LYS A 92 4.73 21.19 46.92
N PRO A 93 3.94 22.27 46.82
CA PRO A 93 2.50 22.23 47.13
C PRO A 93 1.75 21.29 46.19
N THR A 94 0.57 20.83 46.62
CA THR A 94 -0.21 19.88 45.84
C THR A 94 -0.80 20.52 44.59
N CYS A 95 -0.64 19.91 43.42
CA CYS A 95 -1.20 20.37 42.14
C CYS A 95 -2.72 20.22 42.04
N TYR A 96 -3.35 19.35 42.84
CA TYR A 96 -4.80 19.22 42.89
C TYR A 96 -5.39 19.89 44.13
N LYS A 97 -6.52 20.58 43.91
CA LYS A 97 -7.40 21.03 44.99
C LYS A 97 -8.06 19.78 45.59
N LYS A 98 -7.83 19.52 46.87
CA LYS A 98 -8.54 18.44 47.58
C LYS A 98 -10.04 18.73 47.52
N PRO A 99 -10.90 17.78 47.10
CA PRO A 99 -12.34 17.98 47.16
C PRO A 99 -12.78 18.18 48.62
N PRO A 100 -13.84 18.97 48.87
CA PRO A 100 -14.37 19.15 50.21
C PRO A 100 -14.76 17.80 50.81
N LYS A 101 -14.37 17.57 52.06
CA LYS A 101 -14.73 16.35 52.78
C LYS A 101 -16.26 16.34 52.93
N GLN A 102 -16.90 15.32 52.36
CA GLN A 102 -18.32 15.07 52.60
C GLN A 102 -18.52 14.86 54.11
N PRO A 103 -19.54 15.48 54.73
CA PRO A 103 -19.83 15.26 56.15
C PRO A 103 -20.08 13.77 56.38
N LYS A 104 -19.50 13.24 57.46
CA LYS A 104 -19.77 11.85 57.87
C LYS A 104 -21.25 11.77 58.20
N GLY A 105 -21.99 10.94 57.48
CA GLY A 105 -23.40 10.68 57.76
C GLY A 105 -23.57 10.29 59.23
N SER A 106 -24.54 10.94 59.87
CA SER A 106 -25.05 10.65 61.21
C SER A 106 -25.62 9.25 61.31
#